data_AF-A0A497PT65-F1
#
_entry.id   AF-A0A497PT65-F1
#
_cell.length_a   1.000
_cell.length_b   1.000
_cell.length_c   1.000
_cell.angle_alpha   90.00
_cell.angle_beta   90.00
_cell.angle_gamma   90.00
#
_symmetry.space_group_name_H-M   'P 1'
#
loop_
_entity.id
_entity.type
_entity.pdbx_description
1 polymer ?
#
loop_
_entity_poly.entity_id
_entity_poly.type
_entity_poly.pdbx_seq_one_letter_code
_entity_poly.pdbx_strand_id
1 'polypeptide(L)'
;MVILFIATVVGAMLYNLAPSQIEPGQYQAEIVVSAPSIQVEQVFNVTLTSEQGTEDTVSMLLVGTETNITATVPRTLVITPSNPIHIVLNATGTELEAGDIVLHFYNMDGMNLTLRPTRQVGQVFTIEYQPLVHSQAAVMILAVVAILWFSEGISLVATSMLIPILIVLTDIRTPQAALAPFFDPAVALIFGGFLIGRALTKYELDKRLALMILSRSSGSGGGLIITVMGVTAFLSMWISNTASAAIMIPIALAVISRIHDQEIRGKYGKALVLGVAYSATLGGVASLVGSPPNPLAASYINSFLGIEF
;
A
#
# COMPACT_ATOMS: atom_id res chain seq x y z
N MET A 1 25.82 11.55 10.41
CA MET A 1 25.75 11.38 11.87
C MET A 1 24.55 12.08 12.50
N VAL A 2 24.35 13.39 12.29
CA VAL A 2 23.24 14.14 12.91
C VAL A 2 21.86 13.55 12.59
N ILE A 3 21.60 13.20 11.32
CA ILE A 3 20.31 12.65 10.90
C ILE A 3 20.03 11.28 11.55
N LEU A 4 21.04 10.40 11.62
CA LEU A 4 20.91 9.10 12.28
C LEU A 4 20.57 9.28 13.77
N PHE A 5 21.23 10.22 14.45
CA PHE A 5 20.93 10.54 15.83
C PHE A 5 19.48 11.04 16.00
N ILE A 6 19.02 11.95 15.15
CA ILE A 6 17.62 12.43 15.15
C ILE A 6 16.66 11.26 14.95
N ALA A 7 16.91 10.41 13.95
CA ALA A 7 16.06 9.27 13.66
C ALA A 7 15.94 8.32 14.87
N THR A 8 17.06 8.01 15.53
CA THR A 8 17.07 7.15 16.72
C THR A 8 16.35 7.79 17.91
N VAL A 9 16.58 9.08 18.17
CA VAL A 9 15.92 9.80 19.29
C VAL A 9 14.42 9.87 19.08
N VAL A 10 13.97 10.24 17.86
CA VAL A 10 12.54 10.29 17.54
C VAL A 10 11.92 8.89 17.57
N GLY A 11 12.64 7.87 17.08
CA GLY A 11 12.21 6.48 17.19
C GLY A 11 11.99 6.05 18.65
N ALA A 12 12.94 6.34 19.53
CA ALA A 12 12.83 6.03 20.95
C ALA A 12 11.68 6.80 21.63
N MET A 13 11.46 8.06 21.25
CA MET A 13 10.32 8.83 21.74
C MET A 13 8.99 8.21 21.31
N LEU A 14 8.86 7.85 20.03
CA LEU A 14 7.63 7.26 19.49
C LEU A 14 7.39 5.82 19.95
N TYR A 15 8.43 5.07 20.29
CA TYR A 15 8.30 3.78 20.97
C TYR A 15 7.48 3.91 22.27
N ASN A 16 7.74 4.96 23.05
CA ASN A 16 7.06 5.21 24.33
C ASN A 16 5.66 5.82 24.18
N LEU A 17 5.36 6.43 23.03
CA LEU A 17 4.04 7.00 22.71
C LEU A 17 3.14 6.04 21.92
N ALA A 18 3.69 4.94 21.44
CA ALA A 18 2.98 3.97 20.63
C ALA A 18 1.84 3.30 21.44
N PRO A 19 0.75 2.90 20.76
CA PRO A 19 -0.37 2.24 21.42
C PRO A 19 0.10 0.96 22.09
N SER A 20 -0.52 0.64 23.24
CA SER A 20 -0.28 -0.61 23.94
C SER A 20 -0.55 -1.80 23.03
N GLN A 21 0.35 -2.78 23.07
CA GLN A 21 0.16 -4.04 22.36
C GLN A 21 -0.89 -4.90 23.05
N ILE A 22 -1.45 -5.85 22.29
CA ILE A 22 -2.32 -6.90 22.82
C ILE A 22 -1.44 -7.95 23.48
N GLU A 23 -1.60 -8.15 24.79
CA GLU A 23 -0.86 -9.15 25.54
C GLU A 23 -1.58 -10.51 25.56
N PRO A 24 -0.87 -11.64 25.65
CA PRO A 24 -1.49 -12.95 25.88
C PRO A 24 -2.34 -12.94 27.15
N GLY A 25 -3.53 -13.52 27.09
CA GLY A 25 -4.47 -13.46 28.21
C GLY A 25 -5.87 -13.93 27.88
N GLN A 26 -6.78 -13.70 28.82
CA GLN A 26 -8.21 -13.98 28.67
C GLN A 26 -8.92 -12.71 28.22
N TYR A 27 -9.67 -12.82 27.13
CA TYR A 27 -10.44 -11.74 26.54
C TYR A 27 -11.89 -12.15 26.44
N GLN A 28 -12.77 -11.15 26.36
CA GLN A 28 -14.18 -11.34 26.10
C GLN A 28 -14.55 -10.71 24.77
N ALA A 29 -15.17 -11.51 23.91
CA ALA A 29 -15.77 -11.09 22.67
C ALA A 29 -17.28 -11.10 22.87
N GLU A 30 -17.96 -9.99 22.69
CA GLU A 30 -19.40 -9.84 22.86
C GLU A 30 -20.01 -9.44 21.52
N ILE A 31 -20.81 -10.33 20.96
CA ILE A 31 -21.52 -10.10 19.70
C ILE A 31 -22.90 -9.57 20.04
N VAL A 32 -23.18 -8.36 19.58
CA VAL A 32 -24.47 -7.70 19.67
C VAL A 32 -25.05 -7.60 18.27
N VAL A 33 -26.21 -8.22 18.06
CA VAL A 33 -26.98 -8.09 16.83
C VAL A 33 -28.31 -7.41 17.16
N SER A 34 -28.54 -6.25 16.56
CA SER A 34 -29.71 -5.41 16.81
C SER A 34 -30.47 -5.15 15.52
N ALA A 35 -31.35 -6.07 15.14
CA ALA A 35 -32.25 -5.93 13.99
C ALA A 35 -33.70 -6.29 14.37
N PRO A 36 -34.72 -5.85 13.60
CA PRO A 36 -36.11 -6.23 13.86
C PRO A 36 -36.35 -7.76 13.85
N SER A 37 -35.57 -8.50 13.07
CA SER A 37 -35.68 -9.95 12.88
C SER A 37 -34.86 -10.78 13.87
N ILE A 38 -33.95 -10.15 14.61
CA ILE A 38 -33.10 -10.79 15.62
C ILE A 38 -32.52 -9.73 16.58
N GLN A 39 -32.72 -9.94 17.87
CA GLN A 39 -32.06 -9.19 18.94
C GLN A 39 -31.35 -10.16 19.87
N VAL A 40 -30.04 -10.24 19.74
CA VAL A 40 -29.21 -11.19 20.50
C VAL A 40 -27.93 -10.50 20.94
N GLU A 41 -27.57 -10.74 22.20
CA GLU A 41 -26.30 -10.36 22.80
C GLU A 41 -25.67 -11.63 23.38
N GLN A 42 -24.45 -11.94 22.94
CA GLN A 42 -23.77 -13.17 23.33
C GLN A 42 -22.29 -12.89 23.61
N VAL A 43 -21.85 -13.27 24.80
CA VAL A 43 -20.45 -13.14 25.24
C VAL A 43 -19.71 -14.47 25.11
N PHE A 44 -18.46 -14.38 24.68
CA PHE A 44 -17.54 -15.47 24.43
C PHE A 44 -16.21 -15.19 25.13
N ASN A 45 -15.65 -16.20 25.77
CA ASN A 45 -14.29 -16.12 26.28
C ASN A 45 -13.31 -16.54 25.19
N VAL A 46 -12.36 -15.67 24.88
CA VAL A 46 -11.31 -15.86 23.88
C VAL A 46 -9.97 -15.85 24.61
N THR A 47 -9.19 -16.92 24.47
CA THR A 47 -7.84 -17.01 25.01
C THR A 47 -6.83 -16.63 23.93
N LEU A 48 -6.07 -15.56 24.14
CA LEU A 48 -4.96 -15.16 23.27
C LEU A 48 -3.65 -15.73 23.79
N THR A 49 -2.86 -16.36 22.92
CA THR A 49 -1.61 -17.04 23.26
C THR A 49 -0.45 -16.57 22.37
N SER A 50 0.78 -16.56 22.87
CA SER A 50 1.98 -16.10 22.13
C SER A 50 2.79 -17.22 21.44
N GLU A 51 2.50 -18.49 21.72
CA GLU A 51 3.24 -19.66 21.21
C GLU A 51 2.38 -20.55 20.31
N GLN A 52 2.98 -21.59 19.69
CA GLN A 52 2.31 -22.62 18.88
C GLN A 52 1.25 -23.40 19.67
N GLY A 53 0.13 -22.75 19.98
CA GLY A 53 -1.07 -23.34 20.53
C GLY A 53 -1.94 -23.92 19.41
N THR A 54 -2.72 -24.95 19.74
CA THR A 54 -3.77 -25.41 18.85
C THR A 54 -4.86 -24.35 18.82
N GLU A 55 -5.05 -23.73 17.66
CA GLU A 55 -6.19 -22.86 17.45
C GLU A 55 -7.48 -23.66 17.54
N ASP A 56 -8.46 -23.10 18.22
CA ASP A 56 -9.76 -23.72 18.40
C ASP A 56 -10.84 -22.70 18.10
N THR A 57 -11.85 -23.11 17.34
CA THR A 57 -12.98 -22.27 16.95
C THR A 57 -14.26 -22.93 17.39
N VAL A 58 -15.18 -22.13 17.93
CA VAL A 58 -16.51 -22.57 18.30
C VAL A 58 -17.53 -21.95 17.36
N SER A 59 -18.42 -22.79 16.83
CA SER A 59 -19.59 -22.33 16.10
C SER A 59 -20.81 -22.44 16.99
N MET A 60 -21.67 -21.42 16.97
CA MET A 60 -22.93 -21.45 17.70
C MET A 60 -24.07 -20.82 16.90
N LEU A 61 -25.28 -21.28 17.20
CA LEU A 61 -26.50 -20.78 16.57
C LEU A 61 -27.15 -19.72 17.47
N LEU A 62 -27.21 -18.49 16.99
CA LEU A 62 -27.98 -17.40 17.55
C LEU A 62 -29.35 -17.40 16.87
N VAL A 63 -30.41 -17.63 17.64
CA VAL A 63 -31.77 -17.80 17.13
C VAL A 63 -32.55 -16.51 17.29
N GLY A 64 -33.06 -15.97 16.19
CA GLY A 64 -33.94 -14.81 16.15
C GLY A 64 -35.40 -15.18 15.89
N THR A 65 -36.22 -14.16 15.63
CA THR A 65 -37.65 -14.34 15.32
C THR A 65 -37.83 -14.83 13.88
N GLU A 66 -37.11 -14.21 12.94
CA GLU A 66 -37.17 -14.54 11.51
C GLU A 66 -35.80 -14.80 10.90
N THR A 67 -34.72 -14.53 11.63
CA THR A 67 -33.34 -14.76 11.19
C THR A 67 -32.56 -15.57 12.21
N ASN A 68 -31.77 -16.53 11.74
CA ASN A 68 -30.83 -17.29 12.55
C ASN A 68 -29.41 -17.02 12.07
N ILE A 69 -28.48 -16.83 13.01
CA ILE A 69 -27.07 -16.55 12.70
C ILE A 69 -26.21 -17.68 13.26
N THR A 70 -25.42 -18.33 12.40
CA THR A 70 -24.35 -19.21 12.85
C THR A 70 -23.08 -18.39 13.00
N ALA A 71 -22.64 -18.16 14.24
CA ALA A 71 -21.44 -17.41 14.57
C ALA A 71 -20.27 -18.36 14.84
N THR A 72 -19.19 -18.22 14.06
CA THR A 72 -17.93 -18.95 14.26
C THR A 72 -16.89 -18.00 14.82
N VAL A 73 -16.45 -18.25 16.06
CA VAL A 73 -15.57 -17.37 16.85
C VAL A 73 -14.37 -18.18 17.34
N PRO A 74 -13.15 -17.62 17.36
CA PRO A 74 -11.99 -18.30 17.95
C PRO A 74 -12.14 -18.39 19.47
N ARG A 75 -11.98 -19.59 20.02
CA ARG A 75 -11.87 -19.83 21.46
C ARG A 75 -10.44 -19.67 21.95
N THR A 76 -9.48 -20.16 21.16
CA THR A 76 -8.05 -19.99 21.40
C THR A 76 -7.40 -19.48 20.12
N LEU A 77 -6.67 -18.38 20.20
CA LEU A 77 -5.99 -17.78 19.05
C LEU A 77 -4.53 -17.50 19.39
N VAL A 78 -3.64 -17.77 18.44
CA VAL A 78 -2.23 -17.39 18.55
C VAL A 78 -2.04 -15.98 18.00
N ILE A 79 -1.69 -15.01 18.85
CA ILE A 79 -1.48 -13.63 18.42
C ILE A 79 -0.15 -13.50 17.70
N THR A 80 -0.20 -13.34 16.37
CA THR A 80 0.97 -13.02 15.55
C THR A 80 0.64 -11.91 14.56
N PRO A 81 1.64 -11.17 14.03
CA PRO A 81 1.41 -10.16 12.98
C PRO A 81 0.87 -10.71 11.65
N SER A 82 0.74 -12.03 11.51
CA SER A 82 0.23 -12.71 10.31
C SER A 82 -1.04 -13.51 10.58
N ASN A 83 -1.59 -13.43 11.79
CA ASN A 83 -2.79 -14.16 12.17
C ASN A 83 -3.87 -13.20 12.69
N PRO A 84 -4.78 -12.73 11.81
CA PRO A 84 -5.88 -11.88 12.22
C PRO A 84 -6.88 -12.64 13.10
N ILE A 85 -7.61 -11.93 13.95
CA ILE A 85 -8.85 -12.43 14.52
C ILE A 85 -9.88 -12.49 13.39
N HIS A 86 -10.31 -13.71 13.05
CA HIS A 86 -11.35 -13.96 12.04
C HIS A 86 -12.63 -14.46 12.71
N ILE A 87 -13.71 -13.71 12.57
CA ILE A 87 -15.04 -14.08 13.04
C ILE A 87 -16.00 -14.06 11.86
N VAL A 88 -16.74 -15.15 11.68
CA VAL A 88 -17.67 -15.32 10.55
C VAL A 88 -19.08 -15.52 11.10
N LEU A 89 -20.01 -14.71 10.62
CA LEU A 89 -21.43 -14.76 10.95
C LEU A 89 -22.20 -15.09 9.69
N ASN A 90 -22.85 -16.25 9.66
CA ASN A 90 -23.67 -16.68 8.54
C ASN A 90 -25.15 -16.59 8.93
N ALA A 91 -25.85 -15.61 8.36
CA ALA A 91 -27.26 -15.38 8.61
C ALA A 91 -28.16 -16.11 7.61
N THR A 92 -29.28 -16.62 8.09
CA THR A 92 -30.33 -17.25 7.27
C THR A 92 -31.69 -16.70 7.68
N GLY A 93 -32.51 -16.25 6.72
CA GLY A 93 -33.79 -15.59 7.00
C GLY A 93 -33.90 -14.24 6.29
N THR A 94 -34.45 -13.23 6.99
CA THR A 94 -34.55 -11.86 6.47
C THR A 94 -33.18 -11.22 6.28
N GLU A 95 -33.07 -10.28 5.34
CA GLU A 95 -31.83 -9.53 5.10
C GLU A 95 -31.41 -8.71 6.32
N LEU A 96 -30.14 -8.87 6.70
CA LEU A 96 -29.46 -8.07 7.72
C LEU A 96 -28.49 -7.10 7.05
N GLU A 97 -28.29 -5.95 7.69
CA GLU A 97 -27.26 -5.01 7.31
C GLU A 97 -26.02 -5.17 8.19
N ALA A 98 -24.83 -4.89 7.64
CA ALA A 98 -23.60 -4.90 8.42
C ALA A 98 -23.63 -3.90 9.61
N GLY A 99 -24.49 -2.88 9.54
CA GLY A 99 -24.70 -1.91 10.62
C GLY A 99 -25.39 -2.48 11.85
N ASP A 100 -26.12 -3.59 11.70
CA ASP A 100 -26.88 -4.24 12.77
C ASP A 100 -26.01 -5.10 13.69
N ILE A 101 -24.76 -5.37 13.27
CA ILE A 101 -23.83 -6.26 13.95
C ILE A 101 -22.69 -5.45 14.54
N VAL A 102 -22.48 -5.61 15.84
CA VAL A 102 -21.37 -5.02 16.57
C VAL A 102 -20.67 -6.09 17.39
N LEU A 103 -19.34 -6.09 17.37
CA LEU A 103 -18.52 -6.95 18.20
C LEU A 103 -17.74 -6.08 19.20
N HIS A 104 -17.98 -6.24 20.49
CA HIS A 104 -17.16 -5.64 21.55
C HIS A 104 -16.10 -6.64 21.99
N PHE A 105 -14.84 -6.25 21.91
CA PHE A 105 -13.70 -7.06 22.31
C PHE A 105 -12.97 -6.36 23.45
N TYR A 106 -12.97 -6.96 24.63
CA TYR A 106 -12.45 -6.32 25.83
C TYR A 106 -11.73 -7.29 26.78
N ASN A 107 -10.91 -6.73 27.67
CA ASN A 107 -10.22 -7.45 28.75
C ASN A 107 -10.31 -6.63 30.05
N MET A 108 -10.20 -7.30 31.19
CA MET A 108 -10.13 -6.71 32.53
C MET A 108 -9.01 -5.68 32.68
N ASP A 109 -7.95 -5.78 31.87
CA ASP A 109 -6.82 -4.84 31.86
C ASP A 109 -7.11 -3.49 31.15
N GLY A 110 -8.38 -3.26 30.74
CA GLY A 110 -8.85 -1.97 30.21
C GLY A 110 -8.82 -1.84 28.69
N MET A 111 -8.50 -2.90 27.95
CA MET A 111 -8.71 -2.92 26.50
C MET A 111 -10.21 -2.96 26.22
N ASN A 112 -10.69 -2.05 25.36
CA ASN A 112 -12.06 -2.05 24.86
C ASN A 112 -12.05 -1.63 23.39
N LEU A 113 -12.39 -2.56 22.51
CA LEU A 113 -12.38 -2.39 21.07
C LEU A 113 -13.75 -2.73 20.50
N THR A 114 -14.31 -1.82 19.71
CA THR A 114 -15.57 -2.06 19.01
C THR A 114 -15.27 -2.32 17.54
N LEU A 115 -15.65 -3.50 17.06
CA LEU A 115 -15.46 -3.98 15.70
C LEU A 115 -16.81 -4.12 15.00
N ARG A 116 -16.77 -3.99 13.67
CA ARG A 116 -17.91 -4.15 12.77
C ARG A 116 -17.52 -5.06 11.62
N PRO A 117 -18.49 -5.64 10.88
CA PRO A 117 -18.19 -6.44 9.69
C PRO A 117 -17.32 -5.68 8.69
N THR A 118 -16.14 -6.24 8.40
CA THR A 118 -15.19 -5.70 7.43
C THR A 118 -15.60 -6.07 6.00
N ARG A 119 -16.24 -7.22 5.84
CA ARG A 119 -16.70 -7.74 4.54
C ARG A 119 -18.08 -8.37 4.67
N GLN A 120 -18.91 -8.15 3.67
CA GLN A 120 -20.22 -8.78 3.51
C GLN A 120 -20.31 -9.43 2.12
N VAL A 121 -20.66 -10.71 2.08
CA VAL A 121 -20.96 -11.44 0.83
C VAL A 121 -22.33 -12.10 1.02
N GLY A 122 -23.37 -11.48 0.47
CA GLY A 122 -24.75 -11.87 0.75
C GLY A 122 -25.07 -11.71 2.24
N GLN A 123 -25.45 -12.81 2.89
CA GLN A 123 -25.78 -12.90 4.31
C GLN A 123 -24.62 -13.44 5.17
N VAL A 124 -23.40 -13.50 4.60
CA VAL A 124 -22.18 -13.86 5.33
C VAL A 124 -21.41 -12.59 5.67
N PHE A 125 -21.28 -12.31 6.96
CA PHE A 125 -20.56 -11.17 7.52
C PHE A 125 -19.25 -11.66 8.12
N THR A 126 -18.14 -11.07 7.69
CA THR A 126 -16.81 -11.39 8.20
C THR A 126 -16.25 -10.18 8.94
N ILE A 127 -15.87 -10.39 10.20
CA ILE A 127 -15.14 -9.43 11.01
C ILE A 127 -13.69 -9.89 11.05
N GLU A 128 -12.80 -9.08 10.49
CA GLU A 128 -11.36 -9.34 10.49
C GLU A 128 -10.66 -8.20 11.22
N TYR A 129 -9.86 -8.54 12.23
CA TYR A 129 -9.06 -7.58 12.98
C TYR A 129 -7.65 -8.11 13.20
N GLN A 130 -6.65 -7.37 12.74
CA GLN A 130 -5.25 -7.71 12.97
C GLN A 130 -4.84 -7.24 14.38
N PRO A 131 -4.50 -8.14 15.32
CA PRO A 131 -4.07 -7.74 16.65
C PRO A 131 -2.76 -6.93 16.59
N LEU A 132 -2.68 -5.90 17.43
CA LEU A 132 -1.49 -5.08 17.59
C LEU A 132 -0.43 -5.84 18.40
N VAL A 133 0.41 -6.62 17.73
CA VAL A 133 1.54 -7.35 18.34
C VAL A 133 2.83 -6.57 18.09
N HIS A 134 3.65 -6.37 19.14
CA HIS A 134 4.90 -5.59 19.05
C HIS A 134 4.73 -4.16 18.47
N SER A 135 3.58 -3.52 18.74
CA SER A 135 3.19 -2.22 18.19
C SER A 135 4.25 -1.12 18.42
N GLN A 136 4.84 -1.09 19.61
CA GLN A 136 5.85 -0.09 19.98
C GLN A 136 7.10 -0.18 19.10
N ALA A 137 7.61 -1.39 18.88
CA ALA A 137 8.74 -1.63 18.01
C ALA A 137 8.40 -1.29 16.54
N ALA A 138 7.20 -1.66 16.08
CA ALA A 138 6.76 -1.33 14.72
C ALA A 138 6.68 0.19 14.49
N VAL A 139 6.12 0.95 15.43
CA VAL A 139 6.03 2.41 15.36
C VAL A 139 7.42 3.07 15.41
N MET A 140 8.32 2.56 16.25
CA MET A 140 9.71 3.00 16.29
C MET A 140 10.39 2.81 14.93
N ILE A 141 10.28 1.62 14.34
CA ILE A 141 10.86 1.31 13.03
C ILE A 141 10.28 2.24 11.96
N LEU A 142 8.95 2.41 11.95
CA LEU A 142 8.26 3.31 11.02
C LEU A 142 8.83 4.73 11.12
N ALA A 143 9.00 5.26 12.33
CA ALA A 143 9.53 6.60 12.55
C ALA A 143 10.99 6.75 12.06
N VAL A 144 11.85 5.79 12.42
CA VAL A 144 13.25 5.78 12.00
C VAL A 144 13.35 5.75 10.48
N VAL A 145 12.62 4.84 9.84
CA VAL A 145 12.62 4.65 8.38
C VAL A 145 12.05 5.87 7.66
N ALA A 146 10.95 6.44 8.15
CA ALA A 146 10.36 7.64 7.58
C ALA A 146 11.35 8.82 7.59
N ILE A 147 12.01 9.07 8.73
CA ILE A 147 13.02 10.13 8.83
C ILE A 147 14.17 9.86 7.86
N LEU A 148 14.68 8.62 7.80
CA LEU A 148 15.80 8.28 6.92
C LEU A 148 15.45 8.39 5.42
N TRP A 149 14.22 8.06 5.02
CA TRP A 149 13.76 8.22 3.64
C TRP A 149 13.53 9.68 3.27
N PHE A 150 12.83 10.47 4.11
CA PHE A 150 12.55 11.88 3.80
C PHE A 150 13.79 12.77 3.83
N SER A 151 14.76 12.45 4.70
CA SER A 151 15.99 13.22 4.81
C SER A 151 17.12 12.72 3.91
N GLU A 152 16.96 11.54 3.30
CA GLU A 152 18.01 10.82 2.57
C GLU A 152 19.34 10.75 3.37
N GLY A 153 19.26 10.61 4.70
CA GLY A 153 20.43 10.61 5.59
C GLY A 153 21.42 9.47 5.33
N ILE A 154 20.92 8.38 4.76
CA ILE A 154 21.66 7.30 4.10
C ILE A 154 20.93 6.95 2.79
N SER A 155 21.54 6.17 1.90
CA SER A 155 20.89 5.81 0.64
C SER A 155 19.56 5.09 0.87
N LEU A 156 18.56 5.35 0.01
CA LEU A 156 17.25 4.71 0.10
C LEU A 156 17.36 3.18 0.14
N VAL A 157 18.32 2.61 -0.59
CA VAL A 157 18.61 1.17 -0.60
C VAL A 157 19.10 0.69 0.78
N ALA A 158 20.02 1.42 1.42
CA ALA A 158 20.51 1.08 2.74
C ALA A 158 19.39 1.16 3.78
N THR A 159 18.54 2.20 3.72
CA THR A 159 17.35 2.31 4.57
C THR A 159 16.39 1.13 4.35
N SER A 160 16.12 0.75 3.10
CA SER A 160 15.24 -0.39 2.80
C SER A 160 15.81 -1.73 3.30
N MET A 161 17.13 -1.92 3.27
CA MET A 161 17.80 -3.10 3.85
C MET A 161 17.80 -3.10 5.39
N LEU A 162 17.76 -1.92 6.01
CA LEU A 162 17.68 -1.80 7.46
C LEU A 162 16.33 -2.29 8.01
N ILE A 163 15.24 -2.16 7.24
CA ILE A 163 13.88 -2.56 7.64
C ILE A 163 13.82 -4.03 8.10
N PRO A 164 14.16 -5.05 7.27
CA PRO A 164 14.09 -6.44 7.69
C PRO A 164 15.05 -6.76 8.84
N ILE A 165 16.21 -6.09 8.91
CA ILE A 165 17.16 -6.24 10.02
C ILE A 165 16.52 -5.79 11.32
N LEU A 166 15.92 -4.59 11.36
CA LEU A 166 15.26 -4.08 12.55
C LEU A 166 14.07 -4.95 12.95
N ILE A 167 13.24 -5.38 11.99
CA ILE A 167 12.09 -6.27 12.24
C ILE A 167 12.52 -7.55 12.95
N VAL A 168 13.61 -8.18 12.49
CA VAL A 168 14.15 -9.42 13.10
C VAL A 168 14.78 -9.12 14.47
N LEU A 169 15.54 -8.03 14.60
CA LEU A 169 16.16 -7.66 15.88
C LEU A 169 15.13 -7.32 16.96
N THR A 170 13.96 -6.81 16.57
CA THR A 170 12.84 -6.54 17.48
C THR A 170 11.86 -7.71 17.64
N ASP A 171 12.19 -8.87 17.08
CA ASP A 171 11.39 -10.11 17.14
C ASP A 171 9.94 -9.97 16.63
N ILE A 172 9.71 -9.03 15.69
CA ILE A 172 8.37 -8.84 15.11
C ILE A 172 8.04 -9.99 14.14
N ARG A 173 9.03 -10.42 13.34
CA ARG A 173 8.88 -11.49 12.35
C ARG A 173 10.17 -12.27 12.17
N THR A 174 10.03 -13.51 11.72
CA THR A 174 11.16 -14.34 11.29
C THR A 174 11.92 -13.71 10.11
N PRO A 175 13.22 -14.02 9.92
CA PRO A 175 13.99 -13.51 8.78
C PRO A 175 13.35 -13.80 7.43
N GLN A 176 12.75 -14.98 7.27
CA GLN A 176 12.06 -15.39 6.05
C GLN A 176 10.85 -14.48 5.78
N ALA A 177 10.02 -14.23 6.80
CA ALA A 177 8.85 -13.37 6.68
C ALA A 177 9.21 -11.89 6.52
N ALA A 178 10.33 -11.44 7.10
CA ALA A 178 10.83 -10.07 6.98
C ALA A 178 11.39 -9.78 5.57
N LEU A 179 12.03 -10.77 4.93
CA LEU A 179 12.59 -10.64 3.58
C LEU A 179 11.61 -10.97 2.46
N ALA A 180 10.50 -11.66 2.74
CA ALA A 180 9.50 -12.04 1.74
C ALA A 180 9.04 -10.89 0.82
N PRO A 181 8.81 -9.64 1.30
CA PRO A 181 8.39 -8.54 0.43
C PRO A 181 9.37 -8.17 -0.69
N PHE A 182 10.66 -8.51 -0.58
CA PHE A 182 11.65 -8.29 -1.64
C PHE A 182 11.43 -9.17 -2.88
N PHE A 183 10.64 -10.24 -2.72
CA PHE A 183 10.34 -11.21 -3.77
C PHE A 183 8.87 -11.15 -4.22
N ASP A 184 8.18 -10.05 -3.92
CA ASP A 184 6.80 -9.84 -4.38
C ASP A 184 6.73 -9.79 -5.91
N PRO A 185 5.70 -10.36 -6.55
CA PRO A 185 5.52 -10.30 -8.00
C PRO A 185 5.54 -8.88 -8.58
N ALA A 186 5.09 -7.87 -7.82
CA ALA A 186 5.17 -6.47 -8.25
C ALA A 186 6.63 -6.00 -8.40
N VAL A 187 7.54 -6.46 -7.53
CA VAL A 187 8.98 -6.17 -7.64
C VAL A 187 9.54 -6.80 -8.91
N ALA A 188 9.17 -8.06 -9.20
CA ALA A 188 9.57 -8.74 -10.43
C ALA A 188 9.05 -8.03 -11.69
N LEU A 189 7.79 -7.55 -11.66
CA LEU A 189 7.19 -6.78 -12.74
C LEU A 189 7.93 -5.46 -12.99
N ILE A 190 8.23 -4.71 -11.92
CA ILE A 190 9.02 -3.47 -12.00
C ILE A 190 10.41 -3.75 -12.61
N PHE A 191 11.07 -4.82 -12.15
CA PHE A 191 12.38 -5.21 -12.67
C PHE A 191 12.33 -5.57 -14.17
N GLY A 192 11.34 -6.37 -14.59
CA GLY A 192 11.12 -6.70 -16.00
C GLY A 192 10.85 -5.46 -16.85
N GLY A 193 10.02 -4.54 -16.35
CA GLY A 193 9.77 -3.25 -16.97
C GLY A 193 11.04 -2.42 -17.18
N PHE A 194 11.89 -2.34 -16.16
CA PHE A 194 13.18 -1.64 -16.29
C PHE A 194 14.13 -2.32 -17.28
N LEU A 195 14.16 -3.65 -17.37
CA LEU A 195 14.96 -4.36 -18.38
C LEU A 195 14.49 -4.03 -19.80
N ILE A 196 13.17 -4.03 -20.04
CA ILE A 196 12.59 -3.64 -21.33
C ILE A 196 12.93 -2.19 -21.64
N GLY A 197 12.67 -1.26 -20.70
CA GLY A 197 13.02 0.15 -20.85
C GLY A 197 14.51 0.35 -21.17
N ARG A 198 15.40 -0.35 -20.46
CA ARG A 198 16.85 -0.31 -20.70
C ARG A 198 17.23 -0.85 -22.07
N ALA A 199 16.55 -1.88 -22.57
CA ALA A 199 16.75 -2.42 -23.91
C ALA A 199 16.31 -1.42 -24.99
N LEU A 200 15.14 -0.80 -24.83
CA LEU A 200 14.64 0.24 -25.74
C LEU A 200 15.66 1.39 -25.87
N THR A 201 16.18 1.88 -24.75
CA THR A 201 17.22 2.93 -24.74
C THR A 201 18.55 2.44 -25.30
N LYS A 202 18.94 1.18 -25.05
CA LYS A 202 20.20 0.60 -25.60
C LYS A 202 20.20 0.58 -27.13
N TYR A 203 19.06 0.28 -27.75
CA TYR A 203 18.91 0.23 -29.20
C TYR A 203 18.39 1.55 -29.80
N GLU A 204 18.29 2.61 -28.98
CA GLU A 204 17.77 3.94 -29.34
C GLU A 204 16.38 3.91 -29.99
N LEU A 205 15.57 2.88 -29.68
CA LEU A 205 14.25 2.72 -30.29
C LEU A 205 13.30 3.83 -29.80
N ASP A 206 13.44 4.20 -28.53
CA ASP A 206 12.78 5.33 -27.89
C ASP A 206 13.06 6.65 -28.62
N LYS A 207 14.32 6.96 -28.94
CA LYS A 207 14.73 8.15 -29.68
C LYS A 207 14.22 8.14 -31.12
N ARG A 208 14.30 7.00 -31.81
CA ARG A 208 13.79 6.86 -33.18
C ARG A 208 12.28 7.08 -33.23
N LEU A 209 11.55 6.51 -32.27
CA LEU A 209 10.10 6.69 -32.16
C LEU A 209 9.74 8.14 -31.86
N ALA A 210 10.46 8.78 -30.92
CA ALA A 210 10.27 10.19 -30.59
C ALA A 210 10.43 11.09 -31.83
N LEU A 211 11.53 10.91 -32.57
CA LEU A 211 11.80 11.68 -33.79
C LEU A 211 10.79 11.38 -34.90
N MET A 212 10.36 10.13 -35.05
CA MET A 212 9.34 9.75 -36.03
C MET A 212 8.01 10.45 -35.77
N ILE A 213 7.54 10.45 -34.52
CA ILE A 213 6.28 11.11 -34.15
C ILE A 213 6.43 12.63 -34.31
N LEU A 214 7.55 13.19 -33.87
CA LEU A 214 7.80 14.63 -33.97
C LEU A 214 7.92 15.13 -35.41
N SER A 215 8.49 14.32 -36.31
CA SER A 215 8.60 14.66 -37.75
C SER A 215 7.25 14.80 -38.44
N ARG A 216 6.17 14.28 -37.84
CA ARG A 216 4.79 14.36 -38.35
C ARG A 216 4.00 15.52 -37.73
N SER A 217 4.61 16.30 -36.82
CA SER A 217 3.98 17.44 -36.17
C SER A 217 3.79 18.62 -37.13
N SER A 218 2.65 19.32 -37.04
CA SER A 218 2.37 20.50 -37.86
C SER A 218 3.18 21.72 -37.37
N GLY A 219 3.69 22.52 -38.31
CA GLY A 219 4.70 23.57 -38.09
C GLY A 219 4.28 24.81 -37.29
N SER A 220 3.27 24.72 -36.42
CA SER A 220 2.89 25.81 -35.51
C SER A 220 3.56 25.66 -34.14
N GLY A 221 4.00 26.78 -33.52
CA GLY A 221 4.71 26.73 -32.24
C GLY A 221 3.92 26.09 -31.09
N GLY A 222 2.60 26.28 -31.05
CA GLY A 222 1.73 25.64 -30.04
C GLY A 222 1.53 24.14 -30.29
N GLY A 223 1.30 23.73 -31.53
CA GLY A 223 1.15 22.31 -31.89
C GLY A 223 2.41 21.49 -31.59
N LEU A 224 3.57 22.11 -31.74
CA LEU A 224 4.86 21.51 -31.41
C LEU A 224 5.03 21.24 -29.91
N ILE A 225 4.64 22.17 -29.04
CA ILE A 225 4.66 21.95 -27.58
C ILE A 225 3.76 20.77 -27.21
N ILE A 226 2.52 20.75 -27.71
CA ILE A 226 1.57 19.67 -27.44
C ILE A 226 2.11 18.33 -27.95
N THR A 227 2.74 18.31 -29.12
CA THR A 227 3.33 17.09 -29.67
C THR A 227 4.49 16.61 -28.80
N VAL A 228 5.40 17.49 -28.39
CA VAL A 228 6.51 17.14 -27.50
C VAL A 228 5.98 16.59 -26.17
N MET A 229 4.97 17.25 -25.59
CA MET A 229 4.31 16.81 -24.36
C MET A 229 3.65 15.43 -24.53
N GLY A 230 2.90 15.22 -25.60
CA GLY A 230 2.24 13.94 -25.90
C GLY A 230 3.23 12.79 -26.11
N VAL A 231 4.31 13.03 -26.87
CA VAL A 231 5.39 12.04 -27.06
C VAL A 231 6.08 11.74 -25.73
N THR A 232 6.37 12.77 -24.93
CA THR A 232 7.00 12.58 -23.62
C THR A 232 6.13 11.72 -22.71
N ALA A 233 4.83 12.02 -22.62
CA ALA A 233 3.89 11.24 -21.83
C ALA A 233 3.81 9.80 -22.32
N PHE A 234 3.68 9.59 -23.64
CA PHE A 234 3.62 8.26 -24.23
C PHE A 234 4.87 7.43 -23.92
N LEU A 235 6.08 7.99 -24.10
CA LEU A 235 7.32 7.28 -23.76
C LEU A 235 7.41 6.96 -22.26
N SER A 236 6.93 7.86 -21.42
CA SER A 236 6.92 7.66 -19.97
C SER A 236 5.99 6.55 -19.49
N MET A 237 4.99 6.15 -20.29
CA MET A 237 4.16 4.99 -19.97
C MET A 237 4.94 3.68 -19.96
N TRP A 238 6.06 3.57 -20.68
CA TRP A 238 6.73 2.28 -20.93
C TRP A 238 8.16 2.20 -20.40
N ILE A 239 8.77 3.34 -20.08
CA ILE A 239 10.17 3.42 -19.67
C ILE A 239 10.24 3.91 -18.22
N SER A 240 10.65 5.16 -18.01
CA SER A 240 10.62 5.83 -16.71
C SER A 240 10.58 7.33 -16.95
N ASN A 241 9.99 8.06 -15.99
CA ASN A 241 9.87 9.52 -16.06
C ASN A 241 11.22 10.20 -16.32
N THR A 242 12.26 9.78 -15.59
CA THR A 242 13.61 10.34 -15.71
C THR A 242 14.24 10.05 -17.08
N ALA A 243 14.10 8.83 -17.60
CA ALA A 243 14.65 8.46 -18.91
C ALA A 243 13.94 9.21 -20.05
N SER A 244 12.60 9.26 -20.01
CA SER A 244 11.79 9.98 -21.00
C SER A 244 12.14 11.47 -21.03
N ALA A 245 12.28 12.11 -19.86
CA ALA A 245 12.72 13.50 -19.79
C ALA A 245 14.15 13.67 -20.34
N ALA A 246 15.08 12.79 -19.99
CA ALA A 246 16.47 12.85 -20.47
C ALA A 246 16.59 12.73 -22.01
N ILE A 247 15.69 11.98 -22.65
CA ILE A 247 15.62 11.85 -24.11
C ILE A 247 14.98 13.10 -24.73
N MET A 248 13.88 13.57 -24.15
CA MET A 248 13.07 14.63 -24.74
C MET A 248 13.67 16.02 -24.56
N ILE A 249 14.39 16.29 -23.46
CA ILE A 249 15.00 17.61 -23.20
C ILE A 249 16.01 18.02 -24.31
N PRO A 250 16.98 17.20 -24.73
CA PRO A 250 17.86 17.56 -25.84
C PRO A 250 17.12 17.79 -27.17
N ILE A 251 16.08 16.99 -27.46
CA ILE A 251 15.26 17.14 -28.68
C ILE A 251 14.48 18.45 -28.63
N ALA A 252 13.83 18.72 -27.51
CA ALA A 252 13.17 19.97 -27.18
C ALA A 252 14.08 21.19 -27.40
N LEU A 253 15.32 21.13 -26.88
CA LEU A 253 16.30 22.20 -27.03
C LEU A 253 16.75 22.39 -28.50
N ALA A 254 16.93 21.31 -29.26
CA ALA A 254 17.28 21.37 -30.68
C ALA A 254 16.18 21.98 -31.55
N VAL A 255 14.93 21.86 -31.12
CA VAL A 255 13.77 22.46 -31.81
C VAL A 255 13.69 23.97 -31.53
N ILE A 256 13.83 24.39 -30.27
CA ILE A 256 13.78 25.83 -29.93
C ILE A 256 14.97 26.62 -30.49
N SER A 257 16.11 25.98 -30.75
CA SER A 257 17.29 26.65 -31.31
C SER A 257 17.06 27.17 -32.74
N ARG A 258 15.99 26.73 -33.41
CA ARG A 258 15.55 27.23 -34.73
C ARG A 258 14.79 28.56 -34.66
N ILE A 259 14.33 28.98 -33.48
CA ILE A 259 13.63 30.26 -33.27
C ILE A 259 14.67 31.37 -33.16
N HIS A 260 14.65 32.36 -34.05
CA HIS A 260 15.67 33.42 -34.10
C HIS A 260 15.45 34.53 -33.07
N ASP A 261 14.19 34.82 -32.73
CA ASP A 261 13.81 35.80 -31.72
C ASP A 261 14.17 35.29 -30.30
N GLN A 262 14.98 36.05 -29.57
CA GLN A 262 15.48 35.65 -28.25
C GLN A 262 14.41 35.67 -27.16
N GLU A 263 13.47 36.61 -27.19
CA GLU A 263 12.42 36.72 -26.17
C GLU A 263 11.42 35.58 -26.32
N ILE A 264 11.02 35.31 -27.57
CA ILE A 264 10.15 34.19 -27.92
C ILE A 264 10.86 32.87 -27.59
N ARG A 265 12.13 32.71 -27.96
CA ARG A 265 12.93 31.51 -27.62
C ARG A 265 12.97 31.25 -26.11
N GLY A 266 13.12 32.30 -25.29
CA GLY A 266 13.14 32.17 -23.84
C GLY A 266 11.80 31.71 -23.25
N LYS A 267 10.68 32.28 -23.71
CA LYS A 267 9.33 31.89 -23.28
C LYS A 267 8.97 30.46 -23.72
N TYR A 268 9.23 30.12 -24.98
CA TYR A 268 8.99 28.79 -25.52
C TYR A 268 9.91 27.73 -24.88
N GLY A 269 11.18 28.04 -24.66
CA GLY A 269 12.12 27.13 -24.02
C GLY A 269 11.68 26.73 -22.61
N LYS A 270 11.25 27.70 -21.79
CA LYS A 270 10.70 27.44 -20.45
C LYS A 270 9.44 26.59 -20.51
N ALA A 271 8.49 26.95 -21.36
CA ALA A 271 7.22 26.23 -21.51
C ALA A 271 7.44 24.78 -21.95
N LEU A 272 8.39 24.55 -22.85
CA LEU A 272 8.64 23.24 -23.45
C LEU A 272 9.45 22.34 -22.50
N VAL A 273 10.43 22.87 -21.76
CA VAL A 273 11.14 22.13 -20.70
C VAL A 273 10.21 21.76 -19.55
N LEU A 274 9.38 22.69 -19.06
CA LEU A 274 8.38 22.40 -18.03
C LEU A 274 7.31 21.44 -18.54
N GLY A 275 6.88 21.59 -19.79
CA GLY A 275 5.94 20.68 -20.45
C GLY A 275 6.46 19.25 -20.48
N VAL A 276 7.73 19.05 -20.86
CA VAL A 276 8.38 17.72 -20.81
C VAL A 276 8.40 17.17 -19.38
N ALA A 277 8.77 17.97 -18.38
CA ALA A 277 8.83 17.51 -16.99
C ALA A 277 7.45 17.04 -16.46
N TYR A 278 6.40 17.83 -16.71
CA TYR A 278 5.04 17.46 -16.30
C TYR A 278 4.48 16.29 -17.10
N SER A 279 4.69 16.28 -18.42
CA SER A 279 4.22 15.19 -19.28
C SER A 279 4.89 13.86 -18.97
N ALA A 280 6.19 13.86 -18.62
CA ALA A 280 6.87 12.64 -18.18
C ALA A 280 6.19 12.08 -16.92
N THR A 281 5.93 12.92 -15.92
CA THR A 281 5.24 12.50 -14.69
C THR A 281 3.82 11.99 -14.97
N LEU A 282 3.05 12.70 -15.80
CA LEU A 282 1.67 12.33 -16.15
C LEU A 282 1.61 11.05 -16.99
N GLY A 283 2.59 10.81 -17.86
CA GLY A 283 2.69 9.56 -18.61
C GLY A 283 3.01 8.37 -17.70
N GLY A 284 3.84 8.56 -16.68
CA GLY A 284 4.25 7.50 -15.76
C GLY A 284 3.10 6.93 -14.92
N VAL A 285 2.03 7.69 -14.69
CA VAL A 285 0.84 7.20 -13.97
C VAL A 285 -0.16 6.46 -14.87
N ALA A 286 0.00 6.50 -16.19
CA ALA A 286 -0.97 5.95 -17.13
C ALA A 286 -0.88 4.43 -17.33
N SER A 287 0.21 3.78 -16.88
CA SER A 287 0.39 2.33 -16.98
C SER A 287 0.95 1.77 -15.67
N LEU A 288 0.76 0.46 -15.44
CA LEU A 288 1.37 -0.23 -14.30
C LEU A 288 2.91 -0.11 -14.30
N VAL A 289 3.55 -0.15 -15.47
CA VAL A 289 5.03 -0.18 -15.55
C VAL A 289 5.65 1.22 -15.52
N GLY A 290 4.87 2.27 -15.80
CA GLY A 290 5.37 3.64 -15.99
C GLY A 290 6.02 4.26 -14.75
N SER A 291 5.60 3.86 -13.54
CA SER A 291 6.23 4.32 -12.30
C SER A 291 6.17 3.28 -11.17
N PRO A 292 7.21 3.19 -10.31
CA PRO A 292 7.27 2.19 -9.24
C PRO A 292 6.06 2.14 -8.27
N PRO A 293 5.39 3.26 -7.95
CA PRO A 293 4.20 3.22 -7.10
C PRO A 293 3.02 2.42 -7.69
N ASN A 294 2.90 2.33 -9.02
CA ASN A 294 1.70 1.78 -9.65
C ASN A 294 1.53 0.27 -9.40
N PRO A 295 2.55 -0.59 -9.61
CA PRO A 295 2.43 -2.03 -9.32
C PRO A 295 2.29 -2.31 -7.83
N LEU A 296 2.91 -1.49 -6.98
CA LEU A 296 2.76 -1.62 -5.53
C LEU A 296 1.33 -1.30 -5.12
N ALA A 297 0.75 -0.21 -5.62
CA ALA A 297 -0.65 0.13 -5.37
C ALA A 297 -1.59 -0.98 -5.87
N ALA A 298 -1.35 -1.52 -7.07
CA ALA A 298 -2.14 -2.64 -7.60
C ALA A 298 -2.03 -3.89 -6.72
N SER A 299 -0.83 -4.23 -6.26
CA SER A 299 -0.59 -5.35 -5.34
C SER A 299 -1.34 -5.17 -4.01
N TYR A 300 -1.28 -3.96 -3.42
CA TYR A 300 -2.03 -3.66 -2.21
C TYR A 300 -3.55 -3.71 -2.41
N ILE A 301 -4.07 -3.14 -3.50
CA ILE A 301 -5.51 -3.18 -3.79
C ILE A 301 -5.98 -4.63 -3.97
N ASN A 302 -5.21 -5.47 -4.66
CA ASN A 302 -5.51 -6.89 -4.78
C ASN A 302 -5.53 -7.57 -3.41
N SER A 303 -4.56 -7.28 -2.53
CA SER A 303 -4.51 -7.88 -1.18
C SER A 303 -5.72 -7.51 -0.30
N PHE A 304 -6.30 -6.31 -0.48
CA PHE A 304 -7.45 -5.85 0.32
C PHE A 304 -8.81 -6.23 -0.29
N LEU A 305 -8.94 -6.17 -1.61
CA LEU A 305 -10.23 -6.35 -2.30
C LEU A 305 -10.37 -7.71 -2.99
N GLY A 306 -9.27 -8.47 -3.14
CA GLY A 306 -9.25 -9.72 -3.90
C GLY A 306 -9.50 -9.53 -5.40
N ILE A 307 -9.15 -8.36 -5.94
CA ILE A 307 -9.33 -8.01 -7.36
C ILE A 307 -7.99 -8.20 -8.08
N GLU A 308 -7.95 -9.12 -9.04
CA GLU A 308 -6.80 -9.34 -9.93
C GLU A 308 -6.74 -8.24 -11.01
N PHE A 309 -5.56 -7.67 -11.24
CA PHE A 309 -5.27 -6.63 -12.24
C PHE A 309 -4.30 -7.12 -13.31
#